data_AF-A0AAD7HR25-F1
#
_entry.id   AF-A0AAD7HR25-F1
#
_cell.length_a   1.000
_cell.length_b   1.000
_cell.length_c   1.000
_cell.angle_alpha   90.00
_cell.angle_beta   90.00
_cell.angle_gamma   90.00
#
_symmetry.space_group_name_H-M   'P 1'
#
loop_
_entity.id
_entity.type
_entity.pdbx_description
1 polymer ?
#
loop_
_entity_poly.entity_id
_entity_poly.type
_entity_poly.pdbx_seq_one_letter_code
_entity_poly.pdbx_strand_id
1 'polypeptide(L)'
;MASIMAYTDGPERTQTLGVFGQDKTVPELSDTILYNPFKVDIYQLGNVFVGLIINHPALLEGFHSLSTAMTWLNPERPTAAEAVADFEIIHSSMVGSRRADAEIIPSVDGSSISGDSDSGFELVSESGSSDGTSLDAGSYAHSEV
;
A
#
# COMPACT_ATOMS: atom_id res chain seq x y z
N MET A 1 -1.55 7.50 29.77
CA MET A 1 -2.62 6.48 29.91
C MET A 1 -2.37 5.43 28.83
N ALA A 2 -2.24 4.15 29.20
CA ALA A 2 -2.06 3.10 28.20
C ALA A 2 -3.41 2.84 27.50
N SER A 3 -3.45 3.08 26.18
CA SER A 3 -4.61 2.73 25.35
C SER A 3 -4.68 1.20 25.29
N ILE A 4 -5.76 0.63 25.84
CA ILE A 4 -5.97 -0.82 25.84
C ILE A 4 -6.56 -1.18 24.48
N MET A 5 -5.71 -1.48 23.49
CA MET A 5 -6.16 -2.20 22.31
C MET A 5 -6.57 -3.60 22.76
N ALA A 6 -7.87 -3.82 22.95
CA ALA A 6 -8.41 -5.15 23.20
C ALA A 6 -8.44 -5.93 21.87
N TYR A 7 -7.32 -6.53 21.50
CA TYR A 7 -7.15 -7.29 20.25
C TYR A 7 -7.88 -8.67 20.26
N THR A 8 -8.55 -9.04 21.34
CA THR A 8 -9.08 -10.40 21.53
C THR A 8 -10.34 -10.73 20.72
N ASP A 9 -11.03 -9.73 20.15
CA ASP A 9 -12.34 -9.90 19.51
C ASP A 9 -12.29 -9.86 17.96
N GLY A 10 -11.09 -9.84 17.38
CA GLY A 10 -10.87 -9.80 15.93
C GLY A 10 -10.94 -8.38 15.33
N PRO A 11 -10.56 -8.22 14.05
CA PRO A 11 -10.38 -6.90 13.44
C PRO A 11 -11.67 -6.10 13.36
N GLU A 12 -12.83 -6.73 13.16
CA GLU A 12 -14.13 -6.04 13.08
C GLU A 12 -14.56 -5.37 14.39
N ARG A 13 -14.18 -5.95 15.53
CA ARG A 13 -14.64 -5.53 16.86
C ARG A 13 -13.56 -4.82 17.67
N THR A 14 -12.34 -4.73 17.12
CA THR A 14 -11.24 -3.99 17.76
C THR A 14 -11.57 -2.50 17.77
N GLN A 15 -11.41 -1.88 18.94
CA GLN A 15 -11.66 -0.46 19.13
C GLN A 15 -10.46 0.21 19.82
N THR A 16 -10.20 1.47 19.47
CA THR A 16 -9.15 2.30 20.09
C THR A 16 -9.59 3.76 20.18
N LEU A 17 -8.86 4.54 20.98
CA LEU A 17 -8.86 6.00 21.00
C LEU A 17 -7.53 6.52 20.44
N GLY A 18 -7.52 7.76 19.99
CA GLY A 18 -6.34 8.50 19.58
C GLY A 18 -6.61 9.47 18.42
N VAL A 19 -6.03 10.66 18.50
CA VAL A 19 -6.05 11.69 17.42
C VAL A 19 -4.79 11.70 16.53
N PHE A 20 -3.80 10.86 16.84
CA PHE A 20 -2.53 10.84 16.13
C PHE A 20 -2.53 9.74 15.05
N GLY A 21 -2.62 10.14 13.78
CA GLY A 21 -2.33 9.32 12.60
C GLY A 21 -1.38 10.02 11.62
N GLN A 22 -0.80 9.28 10.67
CA GLN A 22 0.02 9.86 9.60
C GLN A 22 -0.87 10.68 8.66
N ASP A 23 -2.01 10.11 8.26
CA ASP A 23 -3.04 10.85 7.55
C ASP A 23 -3.95 11.58 8.55
N LYS A 24 -3.96 12.92 8.45
CA LYS A 24 -4.80 13.78 9.30
C LYS A 24 -6.21 13.97 8.76
N THR A 25 -6.52 13.45 7.58
CA THR A 25 -7.83 13.59 6.93
C THR A 25 -8.84 12.52 7.37
N VAL A 26 -8.38 11.49 8.10
CA VAL A 26 -9.23 10.44 8.68
C VAL A 26 -10.29 11.08 9.60
N PRO A 27 -11.60 10.94 9.29
CA PRO A 27 -12.65 11.71 9.96
C PRO A 27 -12.97 11.22 11.38
N GLU A 28 -12.68 9.96 11.70
CA GLU A 28 -13.05 9.34 12.99
C GLU A 28 -11.97 9.39 14.08
N LEU A 29 -10.77 9.93 13.80
CA LEU A 29 -9.70 10.06 14.80
C LEU A 29 -10.18 10.92 15.99
N SER A 30 -10.21 10.32 17.18
CA SER A 30 -10.77 10.94 18.38
C SER A 30 -10.14 10.41 19.65
N ASP A 31 -9.91 11.29 20.63
CA ASP A 31 -9.45 10.92 21.97
C ASP A 31 -10.62 10.56 22.91
N THR A 32 -11.86 10.70 22.45
CA THR A 32 -13.07 10.49 23.28
C THR A 32 -14.06 9.49 22.71
N ILE A 33 -14.02 9.24 21.41
CA ILE A 33 -14.94 8.32 20.70
C ILE A 33 -14.13 7.15 20.18
N LEU A 34 -14.53 5.93 20.57
CA LEU A 34 -13.92 4.70 20.10
C LEU A 34 -14.14 4.52 18.60
N TYR A 35 -13.08 4.16 17.88
CA TYR A 35 -13.13 3.82 16.46
C TYR A 35 -12.37 2.53 16.18
N ASN A 36 -12.63 1.93 15.01
CA ASN A 36 -11.93 0.74 14.56
C ASN A 36 -10.64 1.14 13.82
N PRO A 37 -9.44 0.79 14.35
CA PRO A 37 -8.18 1.18 13.73
C PRO A 37 -7.94 0.53 12.36
N PHE A 38 -8.50 -0.66 12.09
CA PHE A 38 -8.37 -1.31 10.79
C PHE A 38 -9.16 -0.58 9.71
N LYS A 39 -10.30 0.03 10.05
CA LYS A 39 -11.05 0.88 9.10
C LYS A 39 -10.31 2.18 8.81
N VAL A 40 -9.50 2.67 9.75
CA VAL A 40 -8.60 3.81 9.53
C VAL A 40 -7.51 3.46 8.51
N ASP A 41 -6.91 2.27 8.61
CA ASP A 41 -5.91 1.81 7.64
C ASP A 41 -6.48 1.71 6.22
N ILE A 42 -7.72 1.22 6.08
CA ILE A 42 -8.42 1.18 4.78
C ILE A 42 -8.58 2.57 4.18
N TYR A 43 -8.92 3.58 4.98
CA TYR A 43 -9.03 4.96 4.50
C TYR A 43 -7.70 5.55 4.08
N GLN A 44 -6.65 5.34 4.87
CA GLN A 44 -5.30 5.79 4.54
C GLN A 44 -4.82 5.16 3.22
N LEU A 45 -5.04 3.86 3.02
CA LEU A 45 -4.73 3.18 1.76
C LEU A 45 -5.60 3.69 0.62
N GLY A 46 -6.88 3.97 0.87
CA GLY A 46 -7.77 4.58 -0.11
C GLY A 46 -7.25 5.93 -0.61
N ASN A 47 -6.73 6.77 0.28
CA ASN A 47 -6.11 8.04 -0.09
C ASN A 47 -4.84 7.88 -0.92
N VAL A 48 -4.09 6.78 -0.72
CA VAL A 48 -2.98 6.42 -1.62
C VAL A 48 -3.51 6.15 -3.04
N PHE A 49 -4.60 5.39 -3.19
CA PHE A 49 -5.23 5.17 -4.51
C PHE A 49 -5.71 6.49 -5.14
N VAL A 50 -6.33 7.38 -4.36
CA VAL A 50 -6.75 8.70 -4.86
C VAL A 50 -5.54 9.48 -5.37
N GLY A 51 -4.45 9.51 -4.61
CA GLY A 51 -3.20 10.14 -5.05
C GLY A 51 -2.63 9.53 -6.33
N LEU A 52 -2.65 8.20 -6.46
CA LEU A 52 -2.22 7.50 -7.68
C LEU A 52 -3.10 7.85 -8.88
N ILE A 53 -4.43 7.92 -8.70
CA ILE A 53 -5.37 8.28 -9.76
C ILE A 53 -5.14 9.72 -10.24
N ILE A 54 -4.88 10.65 -9.33
CA ILE A 54 -4.55 12.04 -9.67
C ILE A 54 -3.27 12.11 -10.53
N ASN A 55 -2.24 11.36 -10.14
CA ASN A 55 -0.96 11.31 -10.87
C ASN A 55 -1.03 10.49 -12.17
N HIS A 56 -1.96 9.53 -12.23
CA HIS A 56 -2.15 8.62 -13.36
C HIS A 56 -3.64 8.48 -13.69
N PRO A 57 -4.23 9.44 -14.45
CA PRO A 57 -5.66 9.46 -14.73
C PRO A 57 -6.21 8.20 -15.42
N ALA A 58 -5.36 7.44 -16.12
CA ALA A 58 -5.73 6.15 -16.72
C ALA A 58 -6.17 5.09 -15.70
N LEU A 59 -5.80 5.24 -14.42
CA LEU A 59 -6.24 4.36 -13.34
C LEU A 59 -7.68 4.64 -12.89
N LEU A 60 -8.22 5.83 -13.22
CA LEU A 60 -9.56 6.24 -12.77
C LEU A 60 -10.64 5.26 -13.23
N GLU A 61 -10.60 4.82 -14.48
CA GLU A 61 -11.63 3.93 -15.06
C GLU A 61 -11.73 2.60 -14.29
N GLY A 62 -10.60 2.05 -13.82
CA GLY A 62 -10.58 0.81 -13.06
C GLY A 62 -10.83 1.02 -11.56
N PHE A 63 -10.13 1.96 -10.93
CA PHE A 63 -10.02 2.03 -9.47
C PHE A 63 -10.90 3.09 -8.81
N HIS A 64 -11.71 3.83 -9.56
CA HIS A 64 -12.58 4.87 -8.99
C HIS A 64 -13.56 4.32 -7.93
N SER A 65 -14.22 3.19 -8.21
CA SER A 65 -15.18 2.59 -7.28
C SER A 65 -14.51 2.15 -5.98
N LEU A 66 -13.38 1.44 -6.08
CA LEU A 66 -12.63 0.94 -4.93
C LEU A 66 -12.09 2.10 -4.07
N SER A 67 -11.41 3.08 -4.68
CA SER A 67 -10.86 4.23 -3.97
C SER A 67 -11.94 5.05 -3.26
N THR A 68 -13.11 5.23 -3.89
CA THR A 68 -14.26 5.92 -3.28
C THR A 68 -14.82 5.15 -2.09
N ALA A 69 -14.96 3.82 -2.20
CA ALA A 69 -15.44 2.98 -1.12
C ALA A 69 -14.48 2.97 0.08
N MET A 70 -13.18 2.93 -0.17
CA MET A 70 -12.16 2.96 0.87
C MET A 70 -12.04 4.34 1.56
N THR A 71 -12.28 5.44 0.84
CA THR A 71 -12.20 6.82 1.37
C THR A 71 -13.55 7.37 1.84
N TRP A 72 -14.54 6.51 2.07
CA TRP A 72 -15.85 6.92 2.53
C TRP A 72 -15.77 7.60 3.91
N LEU A 73 -16.51 8.70 4.08
CA LEU A 73 -16.45 9.48 5.33
C LEU A 73 -17.03 8.74 6.53
N ASN A 74 -18.03 7.88 6.29
CA ASN A 74 -18.52 6.98 7.31
C ASN A 74 -17.51 5.82 7.46
N PRO A 75 -17.10 5.43 8.69
CA PRO A 75 -16.19 4.32 8.93
C PRO A 75 -16.69 2.94 8.47
N GLU A 76 -17.95 2.82 8.03
CA GLU A 76 -18.52 1.66 7.33
C GLU A 76 -17.92 1.49 5.91
N ARG A 77 -16.62 1.22 5.87
CA ARG A 77 -15.78 0.95 4.69
C ARG A 77 -15.60 -0.55 4.49
N PRO A 78 -15.13 -1.02 3.32
CA PRO A 78 -14.78 -2.42 3.14
C PRO A 78 -13.74 -2.90 4.16
N THR A 79 -13.73 -4.19 4.42
CA THR A 79 -12.64 -4.87 5.12
C THR A 79 -11.41 -4.98 4.22
N ALA A 80 -10.25 -5.31 4.79
CA ALA A 80 -9.05 -5.56 3.99
C ALA A 80 -9.24 -6.72 3.00
N ALA A 81 -9.94 -7.77 3.41
CA ALA A 81 -10.22 -8.92 2.55
C ALA A 81 -11.14 -8.54 1.36
N GLU A 82 -12.19 -7.74 1.63
CA GLU A 82 -13.08 -7.24 0.58
C GLU A 82 -12.35 -6.29 -0.37
N ALA A 83 -11.55 -5.35 0.16
CA ALA A 83 -10.78 -4.42 -0.68
C ALA A 83 -9.78 -5.14 -1.60
N VAL A 84 -9.14 -6.21 -1.11
CA VAL A 84 -8.28 -7.08 -1.95
C VAL A 84 -9.09 -7.82 -3.00
N ALA A 85 -10.24 -8.36 -2.64
CA ALA A 85 -11.11 -9.05 -3.60
C ALA A 85 -11.56 -8.10 -4.74
N ASP A 86 -11.98 -6.89 -4.38
CA ASP A 86 -12.36 -5.84 -5.34
C ASP A 86 -11.17 -5.43 -6.23
N PHE A 87 -10.00 -5.25 -5.63
CA PHE A 87 -8.76 -4.96 -6.36
C PHE A 87 -8.46 -6.03 -7.42
N GLU A 88 -8.54 -7.32 -7.06
CA GLU A 88 -8.23 -8.42 -7.98
C GLU A 88 -9.23 -8.52 -9.13
N ILE A 89 -10.52 -8.26 -8.86
CA ILE A 89 -11.57 -8.19 -9.90
C ILE A 89 -11.24 -7.08 -10.90
N ILE A 90 -10.94 -5.88 -10.39
CA ILE A 90 -10.59 -4.72 -11.22
C ILE A 90 -9.33 -5.02 -12.03
N HIS A 91 -8.27 -5.49 -11.38
CA HIS A 91 -6.99 -5.80 -12.00
C HIS A 91 -7.15 -6.84 -13.14
N SER A 92 -7.90 -7.91 -12.89
CA SER A 92 -8.19 -8.94 -13.90
C SER A 92 -8.95 -8.38 -15.10
N SER A 93 -9.89 -7.46 -14.89
CA SER A 93 -10.64 -6.80 -15.97
C SER A 93 -9.73 -5.91 -16.85
N MET A 94 -8.79 -5.19 -16.24
CA MET A 94 -7.85 -4.32 -16.95
C MET A 94 -6.80 -5.09 -17.76
N VAL A 95 -6.38 -6.26 -17.29
CA VAL A 95 -5.44 -7.14 -18.01
C VAL A 95 -6.16 -7.90 -19.13
N GLY A 96 -7.41 -8.33 -18.88
CA GLY A 96 -8.26 -8.96 -19.89
C GLY A 96 -8.56 -8.05 -21.07
N SER A 97 -8.87 -6.78 -20.81
CA SER A 97 -9.11 -5.79 -21.88
C SER A 97 -7.92 -5.66 -22.82
N ARG A 98 -6.69 -5.51 -22.30
CA ARG A 98 -5.47 -5.35 -23.13
C ARG A 98 -5.10 -6.55 -24.01
N ARG A 99 -5.72 -7.72 -23.78
CA ARG A 99 -5.51 -8.92 -24.61
C ARG A 99 -6.44 -8.96 -25.82
N ALA A 100 -7.62 -8.32 -25.76
CA ALA A 100 -8.60 -8.34 -26.84
C ALA A 100 -8.17 -7.45 -28.03
N ASP A 101 -7.33 -6.43 -27.79
CA ASP A 101 -6.76 -5.56 -28.82
C ASP A 101 -5.62 -6.21 -29.62
N ALA A 102 -5.08 -7.34 -29.15
CA ALA A 102 -3.97 -8.03 -29.80
C ALA A 102 -4.40 -9.02 -30.91
N GLU A 103 -5.70 -9.26 -31.12
CA GLU A 103 -6.22 -10.24 -32.09
C GLU A 103 -6.71 -9.60 -33.40
N ILE A 104 -6.07 -8.52 -33.85
CA ILE A 104 -6.18 -8.00 -35.23
C ILE A 104 -4.77 -7.74 -35.77
N ILE A 105 -3.96 -8.80 -35.89
CA ILE A 105 -2.81 -8.79 -36.78
C ILE A 105 -3.03 -9.93 -37.79
N PRO A 106 -3.25 -9.64 -39.08
CA PRO A 106 -3.34 -10.70 -40.07
C PRO A 106 -2.01 -11.45 -40.09
N SER A 107 -2.11 -12.77 -39.91
CA SER A 107 -1.04 -13.76 -40.01
C SER A 107 -0.13 -13.48 -41.23
N VAL A 108 1.05 -12.93 -40.98
CA VAL A 108 2.17 -12.98 -41.93
C VAL A 108 3.01 -14.19 -41.57
N ASP A 109 2.85 -15.24 -42.39
CA ASP A 109 3.91 -16.05 -42.96
C ASP A 109 5.21 -16.19 -42.13
N GLY A 110 5.31 -17.33 -41.43
CA GLY A 110 6.45 -18.25 -41.57
C GLY A 110 7.85 -17.70 -41.35
N SER A 111 8.35 -17.76 -40.12
CA SER A 111 9.78 -18.02 -39.89
C SER A 111 10.00 -18.71 -38.55
N SER A 112 10.72 -19.83 -38.62
CA SER A 112 10.93 -20.82 -37.58
C SER A 112 11.75 -20.31 -36.40
N ILE A 113 11.43 -20.91 -35.26
CA ILE A 113 12.05 -20.82 -33.94
C ILE A 113 13.53 -21.27 -33.93
N SER A 114 14.37 -20.59 -33.12
CA SER A 114 15.50 -21.24 -32.41
C SER A 114 16.12 -20.33 -31.35
N GLY A 115 16.18 -20.83 -30.10
CA GLY A 115 17.23 -20.58 -29.08
C GLY A 115 17.32 -19.18 -28.48
N ASP A 116 17.64 -18.96 -27.21
CA ASP A 116 18.04 -19.83 -26.12
C ASP A 116 17.72 -19.13 -24.80
N SER A 117 17.54 -19.92 -23.75
CA SER A 117 17.48 -19.44 -22.37
C SER A 117 18.82 -18.81 -21.99
N ASP A 118 18.81 -17.63 -21.37
CA ASP A 118 19.81 -17.39 -20.33
C ASP A 118 19.25 -16.51 -19.19
N SER A 119 19.45 -17.05 -18.01
CA SER A 119 19.10 -16.53 -16.70
C SER A 119 20.24 -15.65 -16.20
N GLY A 120 19.99 -14.35 -15.98
CA GLY A 120 20.98 -13.41 -15.45
C GLY A 120 20.40 -12.51 -14.36
N PHE A 121 20.11 -13.07 -13.19
CA PHE A 121 19.87 -12.31 -11.96
C PHE A 121 21.17 -12.27 -11.16
N GLU A 122 21.89 -11.15 -11.25
CA GLU A 122 23.10 -10.90 -10.43
C GLU A 122 22.70 -10.52 -9.01
N LEU A 123 22.95 -11.43 -8.07
CA LEU A 123 23.01 -11.16 -6.64
C LEU A 123 24.37 -10.53 -6.30
N VAL A 124 24.41 -9.22 -6.16
CA VAL A 124 25.57 -8.56 -5.54
C VAL A 124 25.58 -8.90 -4.06
N SER A 125 26.49 -9.80 -3.70
CA SER A 125 26.78 -10.22 -2.33
C SER A 125 27.99 -9.41 -1.85
N GLU A 126 27.78 -8.31 -1.13
CA GLU A 126 28.89 -7.67 -0.41
C GLU A 126 28.90 -8.16 1.04
N SER A 127 29.73 -9.18 1.27
CA SER A 127 30.17 -9.64 2.58
C SER A 127 31.64 -9.29 2.79
N GLY A 128 31.93 -8.44 3.77
CA GLY A 128 33.27 -8.15 4.29
C GLY A 128 33.13 -7.16 5.44
N SER A 129 32.91 -7.63 6.68
CA SER A 129 33.92 -8.13 7.63
C SER A 129 34.85 -7.03 8.17
N SER A 130 34.89 -7.02 9.50
CA SER A 130 35.39 -6.06 10.47
C SER A 130 36.90 -5.83 10.55
N ASP A 131 37.23 -4.68 11.16
CA ASP A 131 38.38 -4.31 12.03
C ASP A 131 39.07 -3.04 11.51
N GLY A 132 39.37 -1.99 12.29
CA GLY A 132 39.33 -1.70 13.72
C GLY A 132 40.02 -0.34 13.95
N THR A 133 40.10 0.09 15.22
CA THR A 133 40.77 1.32 15.78
C THR A 133 39.83 2.55 15.87
N SER A 134 39.21 2.83 17.02
CA SER A 134 39.68 3.34 18.33
C SER A 134 39.87 4.87 18.40
N LEU A 135 39.14 5.47 19.35
CA LEU A 135 39.35 6.73 20.08
C LEU A 135 39.04 8.05 19.31
N ASP A 136 37.99 8.75 19.72
CA ASP A 136 38.16 9.90 20.63
C ASP A 136 36.81 10.33 21.27
N ALA A 137 36.86 10.61 22.57
CA ALA A 137 35.73 11.07 23.37
C ALA A 137 35.75 12.60 23.43
N GLY A 138 34.95 13.24 22.58
CA GLY A 138 34.79 14.69 22.52
C GLY A 138 33.50 15.16 23.17
N SER A 139 33.56 15.47 24.46
CA SER A 139 32.58 16.25 25.23
C SER A 139 32.18 17.56 24.53
N TYR A 140 30.89 17.79 24.32
CA TYR A 140 30.33 19.14 24.24
C TYR A 140 29.10 19.25 25.15
N ALA A 141 29.34 19.81 26.33
CA ALA A 141 28.32 20.35 27.22
C ALA A 141 28.41 21.89 27.21
N HIS A 142 27.25 22.50 27.48
CA HIS A 142 26.94 23.92 27.73
C HIS A 142 26.78 24.80 26.48
N SER A 143 25.79 25.69 26.37
CA SER A 143 25.04 26.42 27.43
C SER A 143 23.66 26.89 26.98
N GLU A 144 22.73 26.97 27.93
CA GLU A 144 21.56 27.86 27.92
C GLU A 144 21.95 29.32 27.64
N VAL A 145 21.11 30.05 26.88
CA VAL A 145 20.48 31.34 27.26
C VAL A 145 19.15 31.46 26.51
#